data_AF-A0A3M3J9B8-F1
#
_entry.id   AF-A0A3M3J9B8-F1
#
_cell.length_a   1.000
_cell.length_b   1.000
_cell.length_c   1.000
_cell.angle_alpha   90.00
_cell.angle_beta   90.00
_cell.angle_gamma   90.00
#
_symmetry.space_group_name_H-M   'P 1'
#
loop_
_entity.id
_entity.type
_entity.pdbx_description
1 polymer ?
#
loop_
_entity_poly.entity_id
_entity_poly.type
_entity_poly.pdbx_seq_one_letter_code
_entity_poly.pdbx_strand_id
1 'polypeptide(L)'
;MEKLRGNKFRELFKRLMLEDQAIIDVGASNVEDFMANLESFEEAHDEIDYYVVPVTSGTKEQKETATMIGTLAAMGIPAHKIRLVFNRVKSDVYSEFSIIISYYDLAHSFICNRKCAIFETELFDALSVKRISLTSLMNDDTDYKALLKDKSADMQDRELWSDMYGLKLLAKGINRKLDVVFDELFVEEDVL
;
A
#
# COMPACT_ATOMS: atom_id res chain seq x y z
N MET A 1 11.86 22.24 0.56
CA MET A 1 10.77 21.25 0.45
C MET A 1 9.68 21.85 -0.40
N GLU A 2 9.30 21.17 -1.47
CA GLU A 2 8.52 21.73 -2.56
C GLU A 2 7.02 21.65 -2.23
N LYS A 3 6.47 22.77 -1.73
CA LYS A 3 5.04 22.94 -1.44
C LYS A 3 4.23 22.70 -2.72
N LEU A 4 3.19 21.88 -2.64
CA LEU A 4 2.14 21.80 -3.68
C LEU A 4 1.35 23.13 -3.65
N ARG A 5 1.89 24.18 -4.28
CA ARG A 5 1.12 25.41 -4.56
C ARG A 5 -0.09 24.99 -5.40
N GLY A 6 -1.30 25.47 -5.09
CA GLY A 6 -2.56 25.02 -5.71
C GLY A 6 -2.58 24.96 -7.26
N ASN A 7 -1.72 25.71 -7.95
CA ASN A 7 -1.49 25.56 -9.40
C ASN A 7 -1.02 24.15 -9.80
N LYS A 8 -0.13 23.53 -9.02
CA LYS A 8 0.37 22.17 -9.25
C LYS A 8 -0.70 21.11 -8.99
N PHE A 9 -1.53 21.30 -7.97
CA PHE A 9 -2.64 20.39 -7.69
C PHE A 9 -3.66 20.43 -8.83
N ARG A 10 -4.00 21.61 -9.35
CA ARG A 10 -4.88 21.74 -10.52
C ARG A 10 -4.32 21.02 -11.75
N GLU A 11 -3.01 21.10 -11.97
CA GLU A 11 -2.36 20.41 -13.08
C GLU A 11 -2.36 18.89 -12.89
N LEU A 12 -2.10 18.42 -11.68
CA LEU A 12 -2.25 17.01 -11.30
C LEU A 12 -3.67 16.53 -11.59
N PHE A 13 -4.68 17.25 -11.09
CA PHE A 13 -6.09 16.90 -11.29
C PHE A 13 -6.47 16.84 -12.76
N LYS A 14 -6.07 17.84 -13.56
CA LYS A 14 -6.30 17.81 -15.01
C LYS A 14 -5.71 16.59 -15.69
N ARG A 15 -4.52 16.14 -15.25
CA ARG A 15 -3.91 14.93 -15.79
C ARG A 15 -4.68 13.69 -15.37
N LEU A 16 -5.11 13.61 -14.11
CA LEU A 16 -5.92 12.49 -13.62
C LEU A 16 -7.22 12.35 -14.39
N MET A 17 -7.88 13.47 -14.72
CA MET A 17 -9.12 13.47 -15.53
C MET A 17 -8.94 13.02 -16.99
N LEU A 18 -7.70 12.86 -17.46
CA LEU A 18 -7.40 12.39 -18.82
C LEU A 18 -7.02 10.91 -18.86
N GLU A 19 -6.83 10.28 -17.71
CA GLU A 19 -6.45 8.87 -17.61
C GLU A 19 -7.67 8.03 -17.21
N ASP A 20 -7.80 6.83 -17.79
CA ASP A 20 -8.88 5.90 -17.41
C ASP A 20 -8.64 5.30 -16.01
N GLN A 21 -7.37 5.13 -15.62
CA GLN A 21 -6.95 4.55 -14.35
C GLN A 21 -5.68 5.23 -13.87
N ALA A 22 -5.66 5.68 -12.61
CA ALA A 22 -4.49 6.33 -12.03
C ALA A 22 -4.31 5.96 -10.55
N ILE A 23 -3.05 5.89 -10.11
CA ILE A 23 -2.69 5.77 -8.70
C ILE A 23 -1.98 7.06 -8.29
N ILE A 24 -2.48 7.69 -7.24
CA ILE A 24 -1.87 8.88 -6.63
C ILE A 24 -1.12 8.44 -5.38
N ASP A 25 0.21 8.30 -5.49
CA ASP A 25 1.05 8.00 -4.34
C ASP A 25 1.35 9.29 -3.55
N VAL A 26 0.78 9.41 -2.36
CA VAL A 26 0.92 10.58 -1.49
C VAL A 26 1.84 10.23 -0.32
N GLY A 27 3.06 10.76 -0.36
CA GLY A 27 4.01 10.61 0.75
C GLY A 27 3.51 11.29 2.03
N ALA A 28 3.87 10.72 3.19
CA ALA A 28 3.43 11.21 4.50
C ALA A 28 3.67 12.72 4.73
N SER A 29 4.77 13.27 4.21
CA SER A 29 5.08 14.71 4.29
C SER A 29 4.18 15.62 3.47
N ASN A 30 3.34 15.05 2.59
CA ASN A 30 2.51 15.77 1.63
C ASN A 30 1.01 15.51 1.83
N VAL A 31 0.63 14.63 2.76
CA VAL A 31 -0.78 14.28 3.01
C VAL A 31 -1.60 15.50 3.42
N GLU A 32 -1.12 16.32 4.36
CA GLU A 32 -1.84 17.52 4.82
C GLU A 32 -2.07 18.52 3.67
N ASP A 33 -1.02 18.82 2.90
CA ASP A 33 -1.10 19.70 1.73
C ASP A 33 -2.05 19.12 0.66
N PHE A 34 -2.02 17.81 0.43
CA PHE A 34 -2.91 17.15 -0.53
C PHE A 34 -4.37 17.27 -0.10
N MET A 35 -4.66 16.99 1.17
CA MET A 35 -6.00 17.09 1.77
C MET A 35 -6.55 18.52 1.70
N ALA A 36 -5.75 19.53 2.05
CA ALA A 36 -6.16 20.93 1.97
C ALA A 36 -6.46 21.37 0.53
N ASN A 37 -5.67 20.90 -0.44
CA ASN A 37 -5.97 21.17 -1.84
C ASN A 37 -7.23 20.43 -2.29
N LEU A 38 -7.42 19.17 -1.90
CA LEU A 38 -8.62 18.40 -2.23
C LEU A 38 -9.91 19.05 -1.70
N GLU A 39 -9.87 19.64 -0.50
CA GLU A 39 -10.99 20.39 0.08
C GLU A 39 -11.30 21.69 -0.68
N SER A 40 -10.26 22.34 -1.23
CA SER A 40 -10.41 23.62 -1.94
C SER A 40 -11.01 23.50 -3.34
N PHE A 41 -11.05 22.29 -3.91
CA PHE A 41 -11.71 22.01 -5.19
C PHE A 41 -13.04 21.31 -4.92
N GLU A 42 -14.12 22.08 -5.01
CA GLU A 42 -15.49 21.57 -4.87
C GLU A 42 -15.71 20.35 -5.80
N GLU A 43 -16.32 19.29 -5.27
CA GLU A 43 -16.58 17.99 -5.96
C GLU A 43 -15.33 17.20 -6.38
N ALA A 44 -14.10 17.70 -6.25
CA ALA A 44 -12.89 16.96 -6.65
C ALA A 44 -12.67 15.68 -5.83
N HIS A 45 -13.14 15.66 -4.58
CA HIS A 45 -13.08 14.45 -3.74
C HIS A 45 -14.03 13.34 -4.21
N ASP A 46 -15.06 13.67 -5.00
CA ASP A 46 -16.00 12.70 -5.57
C ASP A 46 -15.41 11.95 -6.77
N GLU A 47 -14.48 12.59 -7.48
CA GLU A 47 -13.75 12.03 -8.63
C GLU A 47 -12.70 10.97 -8.22
N ILE A 48 -12.43 10.82 -6.93
CA ILE A 48 -11.57 9.74 -6.42
C ILE A 48 -12.46 8.57 -6.02
N ASP A 49 -12.23 7.41 -6.65
CA ASP A 49 -12.98 6.19 -6.37
C ASP A 49 -12.66 5.64 -4.98
N TYR A 50 -11.37 5.58 -4.63
CA TYR A 50 -10.89 4.97 -3.39
C TYR A 50 -9.71 5.72 -2.77
N TYR A 51 -9.74 5.81 -1.44
CA TYR A 51 -8.65 6.28 -0.60
C TYR A 51 -8.09 5.08 0.17
N VAL A 52 -7.00 4.51 -0.34
CA VAL A 52 -6.34 3.36 0.30
C VAL A 52 -5.34 3.86 1.34
N VAL A 53 -5.57 3.53 2.61
CA VAL A 53 -4.80 4.05 3.74
C VAL A 53 -4.04 2.92 4.43
N PRO A 54 -2.72 2.77 4.18
CA PRO A 54 -1.90 1.82 4.90
C PRO A 54 -1.55 2.34 6.31
N VAL A 55 -1.64 1.48 7.32
CA VAL A 55 -1.28 1.80 8.71
C VAL A 55 -0.33 0.75 9.27
N THR A 56 0.65 1.16 10.06
CA THR A 56 1.53 0.25 10.83
C THR A 56 1.11 0.21 12.30
N SER A 57 1.55 -0.81 13.03
CA SER A 57 1.08 -1.08 14.41
C SER A 57 1.59 -0.09 15.47
N GLY A 58 2.40 0.91 15.09
CA GLY A 58 2.88 1.92 16.02
C GLY A 58 1.75 2.82 16.56
N THR A 59 1.79 3.11 17.85
CA THR A 59 0.76 3.91 18.55
C THR A 59 0.57 5.28 17.93
N LYS A 60 1.66 5.92 17.47
CA LYS A 60 1.60 7.25 16.87
C LYS A 60 0.97 7.18 15.49
N GLU A 61 1.41 6.23 14.69
CA GLU A 61 0.99 5.96 13.33
C GLU A 61 -0.51 5.65 13.26
N GLN A 62 -1.03 4.84 14.19
CA GLN A 62 -2.46 4.56 14.28
C GLN A 62 -3.29 5.80 14.64
N LYS A 63 -2.80 6.66 15.54
CA LYS A 63 -3.50 7.91 15.93
C LYS A 63 -3.50 8.96 14.81
N GLU A 64 -2.37 9.09 14.11
CA GLU A 64 -2.25 9.98 12.95
C GLU A 64 -3.17 9.50 11.82
N THR A 65 -3.22 8.18 11.58
CA THR A 65 -4.15 7.58 10.62
C THR A 65 -5.61 7.84 10.98
N ALA A 66 -6.00 7.63 12.24
CA ALA A 66 -7.37 7.91 12.70
C ALA A 66 -7.75 9.38 12.51
N THR A 67 -6.83 10.30 12.81
CA THR A 67 -7.04 11.74 12.57
C THR A 67 -7.25 12.03 11.10
N MET A 68 -6.40 11.47 10.22
CA MET A 68 -6.49 11.68 8.78
C MET A 68 -7.79 11.14 8.18
N ILE A 69 -8.22 9.95 8.60
CA ILE A 69 -9.53 9.39 8.21
C ILE A 69 -10.67 10.28 8.70
N GLY A 70 -10.58 10.81 9.93
CA GLY A 70 -11.55 11.78 10.44
C GLY A 70 -11.66 13.03 9.56
N THR A 71 -10.54 13.54 9.04
CA THR A 71 -10.52 14.65 8.09
C THR A 71 -11.19 14.27 6.76
N LEU A 72 -10.85 13.12 6.18
CA LEU A 72 -11.50 12.64 4.94
C LEU A 72 -13.03 12.54 5.11
N ALA A 73 -13.49 11.98 6.23
CA ALA A 73 -14.91 11.87 6.53
C ALA A 73 -15.58 13.24 6.73
N ALA A 74 -14.89 14.19 7.38
CA ALA A 74 -15.40 15.56 7.56
C ALA A 74 -15.51 16.33 6.24
N MET A 75 -14.73 15.97 5.22
CA MET A 75 -14.84 16.51 3.86
C MET A 75 -16.04 15.94 3.08
N GLY A 76 -16.79 14.99 3.65
CA GLY A 76 -17.97 14.39 3.03
C GLY A 76 -17.68 13.10 2.25
N ILE A 77 -16.44 12.59 2.29
CA ILE A 77 -16.06 11.36 1.57
C ILE A 77 -16.81 10.15 2.19
N PRO A 78 -17.54 9.36 1.39
CA PRO A 78 -18.26 8.19 1.89
C PRO A 78 -17.33 7.12 2.48
N ALA A 79 -17.77 6.48 3.57
CA ALA A 79 -17.00 5.46 4.28
C ALA A 79 -16.53 4.30 3.38
N HIS A 80 -17.36 3.87 2.41
CA HIS A 80 -17.01 2.78 1.49
C HIS A 80 -15.84 3.10 0.54
N LYS A 81 -15.53 4.40 0.35
CA LYS A 81 -14.38 4.85 -0.45
C LYS A 81 -13.07 4.84 0.35
N ILE A 82 -13.13 4.95 1.68
CA ILE A 82 -11.92 4.98 2.54
C ILE A 82 -11.62 3.56 3.01
N ARG A 83 -10.46 3.02 2.62
CA ARG A 83 -10.16 1.59 2.79
C ARG A 83 -8.83 1.38 3.50
N LEU A 84 -8.88 0.78 4.69
CA LEU A 84 -7.70 0.59 5.52
C LEU A 84 -6.93 -0.68 5.12
N VAL A 85 -5.60 -0.60 5.08
CA VAL A 85 -4.70 -1.75 4.94
C VAL A 85 -3.79 -1.85 6.15
N PHE A 86 -3.83 -2.98 6.85
CA PHE A 86 -2.91 -3.27 7.96
C PHE A 86 -1.55 -3.65 7.39
N ASN A 87 -0.56 -2.76 7.52
CA ASN A 87 0.76 -2.93 6.94
C ASN A 87 1.79 -3.34 8.00
N ARG A 88 2.75 -4.19 7.60
CA ARG A 88 3.81 -4.74 8.45
C ARG A 88 3.28 -5.44 9.71
N VAL A 89 2.21 -6.23 9.55
CA VAL A 89 1.67 -7.06 10.63
C VAL A 89 2.70 -8.10 11.05
N LYS A 90 3.00 -8.22 12.34
CA LYS A 90 4.03 -9.15 12.84
C LYS A 90 3.47 -10.51 13.23
N SER A 91 2.36 -10.50 13.96
CA SER A 91 1.70 -11.68 14.50
C SER A 91 0.21 -11.68 14.19
N ASP A 92 -0.53 -10.65 14.59
CA ASP A 92 -1.98 -10.62 14.46
C ASP A 92 -2.54 -9.20 14.46
N VAL A 93 -3.54 -8.97 13.61
CA VAL A 93 -4.15 -7.64 13.41
C VAL A 93 -4.85 -7.14 14.67
N TYR A 94 -5.52 -8.00 15.42
CA TYR A 94 -6.37 -7.57 16.54
C TYR A 94 -5.56 -6.96 17.69
N SER A 95 -4.46 -7.62 18.08
CA SER A 95 -3.64 -7.15 19.20
C SER A 95 -2.80 -5.94 18.80
N GLU A 96 -2.27 -5.93 17.57
CA GLU A 96 -1.34 -4.90 17.10
C GLU A 96 -2.02 -3.59 16.70
N PHE A 97 -3.27 -3.64 16.22
CA PHE A 97 -3.97 -2.49 15.64
C PHE A 97 -5.20 -2.05 16.45
N SER A 98 -5.18 -2.31 17.75
CA SER A 98 -6.31 -2.04 18.65
C SER A 98 -6.83 -0.59 18.61
N ILE A 99 -5.96 0.41 18.39
CA ILE A 99 -6.36 1.83 18.38
C ILE A 99 -7.22 2.14 17.16
N ILE A 100 -6.74 1.79 15.96
CA ILE A 100 -7.48 2.09 14.72
C ILE A 100 -8.74 1.22 14.60
N ILE A 101 -8.70 -0.02 15.11
CA ILE A 101 -9.89 -0.87 15.19
C ILE A 101 -10.93 -0.28 16.15
N SER A 102 -10.52 0.19 17.33
CA SER A 102 -11.45 0.85 18.26
C SER A 102 -12.03 2.13 17.67
N TYR A 103 -11.25 2.87 16.87
CA TYR A 103 -11.75 4.04 16.15
C TYR A 103 -12.79 3.67 15.10
N TYR A 104 -12.55 2.60 14.32
CA TYR A 104 -13.54 2.06 13.38
C TYR A 104 -14.87 1.72 14.07
N ASP A 105 -14.80 0.99 15.19
CA ASP A 105 -15.98 0.53 15.94
C ASP A 105 -16.82 1.71 16.52
N LEU A 106 -16.23 2.91 16.61
CA LEU A 106 -16.91 4.12 17.10
C LEU A 106 -17.40 5.02 15.97
N ALA A 107 -16.60 5.21 14.92
CA ALA A 107 -16.83 6.22 13.90
C ALA A 107 -17.55 5.69 12.65
N HIS A 108 -17.34 4.41 12.30
CA HIS A 108 -17.84 3.78 11.06
C HIS A 108 -17.58 4.60 9.79
N SER A 109 -16.50 5.37 9.77
CA SER A 109 -16.17 6.34 8.71
C SER A 109 -15.29 5.79 7.59
N PHE A 110 -14.97 4.49 7.61
CA PHE A 110 -14.11 3.82 6.64
C PHE A 110 -14.34 2.30 6.67
N ILE A 111 -13.86 1.57 5.66
CA ILE A 111 -13.88 0.10 5.63
C ILE A 111 -12.65 -0.47 6.33
N CYS A 112 -12.90 -1.36 7.29
CA CYS A 112 -11.89 -2.02 8.11
C CYS A 112 -11.99 -3.56 7.97
N ASN A 113 -11.59 -4.08 6.81
CA ASN A 113 -11.51 -5.52 6.59
C ASN A 113 -10.18 -6.07 7.15
N ARG A 114 -10.26 -6.87 8.21
CA ARG A 114 -9.08 -7.43 8.92
C ARG A 114 -8.25 -8.39 8.07
N LYS A 115 -8.80 -8.88 6.94
CA LYS A 115 -8.06 -9.69 5.97
C LYS A 115 -7.17 -8.85 5.05
N CYS A 116 -7.37 -7.54 4.99
CA CYS A 116 -6.51 -6.59 4.28
C CYS A 116 -5.21 -6.35 5.05
N ALA A 117 -4.43 -7.41 5.25
CA ALA A 117 -3.26 -7.45 6.11
C ALA A 117 -2.01 -7.89 5.33
N ILE A 118 -1.03 -7.01 5.25
CA ILE A 118 0.29 -7.28 4.71
C ILE A 118 1.22 -7.58 5.88
N PHE A 119 1.60 -8.85 6.00
CA PHE A 119 2.53 -9.30 7.03
C PHE A 119 3.96 -8.83 6.73
N GLU A 120 4.69 -8.53 7.80
CA GLU A 120 6.10 -8.16 7.72
C GLU A 120 6.92 -9.27 7.03
N THR A 121 7.81 -8.84 6.13
CA THR A 121 8.65 -9.73 5.35
C THR A 121 9.95 -9.03 4.98
N GLU A 122 11.05 -9.78 5.01
CA GLU A 122 12.37 -9.33 4.58
C GLU A 122 12.46 -9.13 3.05
N LEU A 123 11.45 -9.60 2.28
CA LEU A 123 11.46 -9.51 0.83
C LEU A 123 11.57 -8.06 0.36
N PHE A 124 10.73 -7.15 0.85
CA PHE A 124 10.70 -5.77 0.35
C PHE A 124 12.00 -5.02 0.66
N ASP A 125 12.60 -5.27 1.83
CA ASP A 125 13.90 -4.71 2.19
C ASP A 125 15.00 -5.23 1.24
N ALA A 126 15.01 -6.54 0.96
CA ALA A 126 15.97 -7.14 0.04
C ALA A 126 15.80 -6.64 -1.40
N LEU A 127 14.56 -6.50 -1.87
CA LEU A 127 14.24 -5.92 -3.19
C LEU A 127 14.72 -4.47 -3.30
N SER A 128 14.52 -3.68 -2.24
CA SER A 128 14.95 -2.28 -2.16
C SER A 128 16.48 -2.15 -2.25
N VAL A 129 17.22 -2.95 -1.47
CA VAL A 129 18.70 -2.98 -1.52
C VAL A 129 19.21 -3.34 -2.91
N LYS A 130 18.57 -4.32 -3.57
CA LYS A 130 18.94 -4.75 -4.93
C LYS A 130 18.34 -3.87 -6.04
N ARG A 131 17.51 -2.87 -5.71
CA ARG A 131 16.82 -1.96 -6.64
C ARG A 131 16.01 -2.70 -7.73
N ILE A 132 15.38 -3.80 -7.36
CA ILE A 132 14.52 -4.60 -8.24
C ILE A 132 13.07 -4.52 -7.75
N SER A 133 12.11 -4.50 -8.68
CA SER A 133 10.70 -4.57 -8.32
C SER A 133 10.26 -6.02 -8.10
N LEU A 134 9.19 -6.22 -7.33
CA LEU A 134 8.55 -7.54 -7.20
C LEU A 134 8.16 -8.10 -8.57
N THR A 135 7.55 -7.28 -9.42
CA THR A 135 7.14 -7.66 -10.79
C THR A 135 8.32 -8.09 -11.64
N SER A 136 9.43 -7.35 -11.60
CA SER A 136 10.66 -7.70 -12.34
C SER A 136 11.23 -9.04 -11.86
N LEU A 137 11.23 -9.30 -10.55
CA LEU A 137 11.68 -10.57 -9.98
C LEU A 137 10.75 -11.73 -10.37
N MET A 138 9.45 -11.49 -10.42
CA MET A 138 8.44 -12.49 -10.77
C MET A 138 8.45 -12.84 -12.27
N ASN A 139 8.78 -11.87 -13.12
CA ASN A 139 8.89 -12.04 -14.58
C ASN A 139 10.28 -12.51 -15.04
N ASP A 140 11.22 -12.69 -14.12
CA ASP A 140 12.53 -13.23 -14.45
C ASP A 140 12.47 -14.75 -14.64
N ASP A 141 12.70 -15.21 -15.86
CA ASP A 141 12.66 -16.63 -16.24
C ASP A 141 13.97 -17.39 -15.93
N THR A 142 14.98 -16.74 -15.34
CA THR A 142 16.27 -17.37 -15.05
C THR A 142 16.11 -18.53 -14.05
N ASP A 143 16.51 -19.74 -14.46
CA ASP A 143 16.56 -20.92 -13.59
C ASP A 143 17.81 -20.92 -12.70
N TYR A 144 17.79 -20.05 -11.69
CA TYR A 144 18.87 -19.97 -10.70
C TYR A 144 19.15 -21.30 -9.98
N LYS A 145 18.15 -22.18 -9.86
CA LYS A 145 18.34 -23.51 -9.28
C LYS A 145 19.18 -24.40 -10.17
N ALA A 146 19.01 -24.31 -11.49
CA ALA A 146 19.87 -24.99 -12.45
C ALA A 146 21.29 -24.40 -12.43
N LEU A 147 21.43 -23.07 -12.41
CA LEU A 147 22.73 -22.39 -12.34
C LEU A 147 23.53 -22.80 -11.08
N LEU A 148 22.87 -22.91 -9.93
CA LEU A 148 23.51 -23.36 -8.68
C LEU A 148 24.07 -24.79 -8.71
N LYS A 149 23.66 -25.62 -9.68
CA LYS A 149 24.22 -26.98 -9.86
C LYS A 149 25.57 -26.96 -10.58
N ASP A 150 25.90 -25.88 -11.29
CA ASP A 150 27.18 -25.73 -11.95
C ASP A 150 28.28 -25.50 -10.89
N LYS A 151 29.13 -26.51 -10.72
CA LYS A 151 30.24 -26.46 -9.77
C LYS A 151 31.48 -25.74 -10.32
N SER A 152 31.48 -25.40 -11.60
CA SER A 152 32.57 -24.67 -12.25
C SER A 152 32.44 -23.16 -12.15
N ALA A 153 31.24 -22.67 -11.81
CA ALA A 153 30.98 -21.26 -11.55
C ALA A 153 31.76 -20.73 -10.34
N ASP A 154 32.13 -19.45 -10.40
CA ASP A 154 32.83 -18.81 -9.29
C ASP A 154 31.91 -18.61 -8.07
N MET A 155 32.51 -18.26 -6.93
CA MET A 155 31.77 -18.10 -5.68
C MET A 155 30.81 -16.90 -5.71
N GLN A 156 31.17 -15.82 -6.43
CA GLN A 156 30.36 -14.60 -6.48
C GLN A 156 29.06 -14.82 -7.27
N ASP A 157 29.15 -15.50 -8.41
CA ASP A 157 28.01 -15.90 -9.22
C ASP A 157 27.10 -16.84 -8.44
N ARG A 158 27.68 -17.81 -7.73
CA ARG A 158 26.91 -18.77 -6.92
C ARG A 158 26.19 -18.10 -5.75
N GLU A 159 26.80 -17.11 -5.10
CA GLU A 159 26.15 -16.29 -4.07
C GLU A 159 24.97 -15.51 -4.66
N LEU A 160 25.17 -14.83 -5.79
CA LEU A 160 24.12 -14.10 -6.49
C LEU A 160 22.95 -15.01 -6.88
N TRP A 161 23.21 -16.19 -7.44
CA TRP A 161 22.15 -17.13 -7.84
C TRP A 161 21.41 -17.69 -6.63
N SER A 162 22.10 -17.95 -5.52
CA SER A 162 21.49 -18.39 -4.26
C SER A 162 20.52 -17.33 -3.72
N ASP A 163 20.97 -16.09 -3.67
CA ASP A 163 20.16 -14.94 -3.27
C ASP A 163 18.91 -14.81 -4.13
N MET A 164 19.08 -14.76 -5.46
CA MET A 164 17.98 -14.56 -6.39
C MET A 164 16.98 -15.73 -6.37
N TYR A 165 17.47 -16.96 -6.21
CA TYR A 165 16.59 -18.12 -6.03
C TYR A 165 15.76 -18.02 -4.74
N GLY A 166 16.39 -17.65 -3.62
CA GLY A 166 15.72 -17.43 -2.34
C GLY A 166 14.64 -16.35 -2.44
N LEU A 167 14.97 -15.21 -3.08
CA LEU A 167 14.02 -14.13 -3.32
C LEU A 167 12.83 -14.57 -4.18
N LYS A 168 13.06 -15.36 -5.25
CA LYS A 168 11.97 -15.91 -6.08
C LYS A 168 11.02 -16.81 -5.28
N LEU A 169 11.55 -17.61 -4.35
CA LEU A 169 10.71 -18.46 -3.49
C LEU A 169 9.83 -17.62 -2.55
N LEU A 170 10.40 -16.58 -1.92
CA LEU A 170 9.66 -15.65 -1.07
C LEU A 170 8.60 -14.87 -1.86
N ALA A 171 8.99 -14.32 -3.01
CA ALA A 171 8.15 -13.50 -3.89
C ALA A 171 6.86 -14.22 -4.30
N LYS A 172 6.93 -15.50 -4.69
CA LYS A 172 5.73 -16.27 -5.06
C LYS A 172 4.73 -16.41 -3.91
N GLY A 173 5.23 -16.60 -2.69
CA GLY A 173 4.38 -16.70 -1.50
C GLY A 173 3.71 -15.37 -1.17
N ILE A 174 4.48 -14.29 -1.25
CA ILE A 174 4.03 -12.93 -0.90
C ILE A 174 3.10 -12.37 -1.98
N ASN A 175 3.37 -12.58 -3.26
CA ASN A 175 2.49 -12.13 -4.34
C ASN A 175 1.07 -12.69 -4.17
N ARG A 176 0.92 -13.99 -3.91
CA ARG A 176 -0.39 -14.60 -3.66
C ARG A 176 -1.11 -14.00 -2.46
N LYS A 177 -0.37 -13.58 -1.43
CA LYS A 177 -0.96 -12.90 -0.27
C LYS A 177 -1.39 -11.46 -0.62
N LEU A 178 -0.60 -10.76 -1.45
CA LEU A 178 -0.97 -9.43 -1.96
C LEU A 178 -2.21 -9.51 -2.84
N ASP A 179 -2.34 -10.54 -3.68
CA ASP A 179 -3.54 -10.78 -4.49
C ASP A 179 -4.77 -10.95 -3.59
N VAL A 180 -4.67 -11.75 -2.51
CA VAL A 180 -5.75 -11.88 -1.51
C VAL A 180 -6.07 -10.55 -0.85
N VAL A 181 -5.07 -9.76 -0.47
CA VAL A 181 -5.30 -8.43 0.13
C VAL A 181 -6.00 -7.51 -0.87
N PHE A 182 -5.60 -7.53 -2.14
CA PHE A 182 -6.24 -6.75 -3.19
C PHE A 182 -7.71 -7.15 -3.35
N ASP A 183 -7.99 -8.44 -3.50
CA ASP A 183 -9.35 -8.95 -3.64
C ASP A 183 -10.20 -8.54 -2.43
N GLU A 184 -9.73 -8.80 -1.21
CA GLU A 184 -10.42 -8.46 0.04
C GLU A 184 -10.60 -6.94 0.26
N LEU A 185 -9.73 -6.11 -0.32
CA LEU A 185 -9.83 -4.66 -0.26
C LEU A 185 -10.91 -4.15 -1.21
N PHE A 186 -11.12 -4.81 -2.36
CA PHE A 186 -12.04 -4.41 -3.42
C PHE A 186 -13.27 -5.31 -3.59
N VAL A 187 -13.56 -6.21 -2.64
CA VAL A 187 -14.86 -6.87 -2.58
C VAL A 187 -15.95 -5.80 -2.46
N GLU A 188 -16.83 -5.73 -3.46
CA GLU A 188 -18.06 -4.97 -3.36
C GLU A 188 -18.96 -5.65 -2.34
N GLU A 189 -19.29 -4.95 -1.24
CA GLU A 189 -20.39 -5.38 -0.39
C GLU A 189 -21.66 -5.21 -1.24
N ASP A 190 -22.16 -6.32 -1.79
CA ASP A 190 -23.52 -6.38 -2.31
C ASP A 190 -24.43 -5.73 -1.25
N VAL A 191 -25.05 -4.64 -1.66
CA VAL A 191 -26.00 -3.82 -0.89
C VAL A 191 -26.85 -4.70 0.02
N LEU A 192 -26.58 -4.67 1.33
CA LEU A 192 -27.48 -5.21 2.35
C LEU A 192 -28.71 -4.31 2.51
#